data_AF-Q9V073-F1
#
_entry.id   AF-Q9V073-F1
#
_cell.length_a   1.000
_cell.length_b   1.000
_cell.length_c   1.000
_cell.angle_alpha   90.00
_cell.angle_beta   90.00
_cell.angle_gamma   90.00
#
_symmetry.space_group_name_H-M   'P 1'
#
loop_
_entity.id
_entity.type
_entity.pdbx_description
1 polymer ?
#
loop_
_entity_poly.entity_id
_entity_poly.type
_entity_poly.pdbx_seq_one_letter_code
_entity_poly.pdbx_strand_id
1 'polypeptide(L)'
;MAIMEVRKMEVSLDKIKELPLEELLGMAIKSEIEARKFYESFAEKIDIEPLKGKILWLASEEEKHEKMLRKLYSSMFPGKEVVFPKEHIGPELQPVAKELKGSQDVIDLIHWAMKAEEIAAQFYEKLMDIVEGEEKKRLMKSLSDMERGHYYMLRAEYELLLDWEMYSQMMHIGP
;
A
#
# COMPACT_ATOMS: atom_id res chain seq x y z
N MET A 1 19.24 10.12 2.78
CA MET A 1 19.38 8.65 2.87
C MET A 1 18.02 8.08 2.54
N ALA A 2 17.90 7.43 1.38
CA ALA A 2 16.63 7.19 0.70
C ALA A 2 15.66 6.39 1.58
N ILE A 3 14.46 6.93 1.79
CA ILE A 3 13.44 6.31 2.63
C ILE A 3 12.91 5.05 1.93
N MET A 4 12.86 5.04 0.59
CA MET A 4 12.45 3.91 -0.22
C MET A 4 13.18 4.01 -1.56
N GLU A 5 13.82 2.92 -2.01
CA GLU A 5 14.59 2.87 -3.25
C GLU A 5 13.75 2.15 -4.32
N VAL A 6 13.60 2.74 -5.51
CA VAL A 6 12.97 2.07 -6.65
C VAL A 6 13.92 0.96 -7.10
N ARG A 7 13.63 -0.29 -6.71
CA ARG A 7 14.47 -1.45 -7.04
C ARG A 7 14.23 -1.94 -8.46
N LYS A 8 15.24 -2.58 -9.05
CA LYS A 8 15.25 -3.18 -10.41
C LYS A 8 14.20 -4.28 -10.66
N MET A 9 13.34 -4.59 -9.69
CA MET A 9 12.40 -5.72 -9.72
C MET A 9 10.92 -5.28 -9.74
N GLU A 10 10.66 -3.97 -9.89
CA GLU A 10 9.31 -3.45 -10.10
C GLU A 10 8.78 -3.89 -11.48
N VAL A 11 7.63 -4.56 -11.48
CA VAL A 11 6.90 -4.91 -12.68
C VAL A 11 5.99 -3.74 -13.05
N SER A 12 6.17 -3.22 -14.27
CA SER A 12 5.26 -2.22 -14.83
C SER A 12 3.85 -2.80 -14.95
N LEU A 13 2.84 -2.00 -14.58
CA LEU A 13 1.41 -2.35 -14.69
C LEU A 13 0.98 -2.73 -16.11
N ASP A 14 1.74 -2.37 -17.15
CA ASP A 14 1.40 -2.76 -18.53
C ASP A 14 1.87 -4.17 -18.88
N LYS A 15 2.82 -4.72 -18.13
CA LYS A 15 3.37 -6.06 -18.34
C LYS A 15 2.65 -7.14 -17.55
N ILE A 16 1.73 -6.79 -16.65
CA ILE A 16 1.07 -7.78 -15.79
C ILE A 16 0.23 -8.79 -16.60
N LYS A 17 -0.28 -8.40 -17.78
CA LYS A 17 -1.02 -9.29 -18.68
C LYS A 17 -0.15 -10.43 -19.26
N GLU A 18 1.17 -10.31 -19.16
CA GLU A 18 2.14 -11.31 -19.62
C GLU A 18 2.50 -12.33 -18.52
N LEU A 19 2.10 -12.08 -17.27
CA LEU A 19 2.42 -12.92 -16.13
C LEU A 19 1.31 -13.95 -15.83
N PRO A 20 1.67 -15.14 -15.32
CA PRO A 20 0.68 -16.11 -14.84
C PRO A 20 -0.17 -15.52 -13.71
N LEU A 21 -1.48 -15.76 -13.74
CA LEU A 21 -2.40 -15.28 -12.70
C LEU A 21 -2.02 -15.78 -11.29
N GLU A 22 -1.47 -17.00 -11.18
CA GLU A 22 -0.95 -17.55 -9.93
C GLU A 22 0.16 -16.64 -9.34
N GLU A 23 1.08 -16.17 -10.17
CA GLU A 23 2.15 -15.25 -9.76
C GLU A 23 1.60 -13.88 -9.40
N LEU A 24 0.64 -13.36 -10.17
CA LEU A 24 -0.01 -12.06 -9.87
C LEU A 24 -0.72 -12.07 -8.52
N LEU A 25 -1.43 -13.16 -8.18
CA LEU A 25 -2.03 -13.29 -6.86
C LEU A 25 -0.97 -13.46 -5.75
N GLY A 26 0.15 -14.12 -6.05
CA GLY A 26 1.30 -14.17 -5.16
C GLY A 26 1.91 -12.79 -4.88
N MET A 27 2.04 -11.95 -5.92
CA MET A 27 2.45 -10.55 -5.78
C MET A 27 1.46 -9.77 -4.93
N ALA A 28 0.16 -9.90 -5.21
CA ALA A 28 -0.89 -9.21 -4.45
C ALA A 28 -0.81 -9.53 -2.95
N ILE A 29 -0.80 -10.81 -2.59
CA ILE A 29 -0.73 -11.26 -1.18
C ILE A 29 0.55 -10.77 -0.50
N LYS A 30 1.68 -10.76 -1.23
CA LYS A 30 2.94 -10.23 -0.71
C LYS A 30 2.85 -8.73 -0.43
N SER A 31 2.30 -7.95 -1.36
CA SER A 31 2.10 -6.51 -1.22
C SER A 31 1.22 -6.19 0.01
N GLU A 32 0.13 -6.93 0.23
CA GLU A 32 -0.72 -6.74 1.42
C GLU A 32 0.03 -7.00 2.74
N ILE A 33 0.86 -8.05 2.79
CA ILE A 33 1.69 -8.35 3.96
C ILE A 33 2.71 -7.24 4.22
N GLU A 34 3.34 -6.74 3.17
CA GLU A 34 4.36 -5.69 3.24
C GLU A 34 3.75 -4.35 3.65
N ALA A 35 2.60 -3.98 3.08
CA ALA A 35 1.82 -2.81 3.45
C ALA A 35 1.37 -2.87 4.91
N ARG A 36 0.84 -4.01 5.37
CA ARG A 36 0.47 -4.19 6.79
C ARG A 36 1.66 -3.93 7.72
N LYS A 37 2.81 -4.57 7.45
CA LYS A 37 4.02 -4.41 8.28
C LYS A 37 4.52 -2.97 8.26
N PHE A 38 4.45 -2.31 7.10
CA PHE A 38 4.77 -0.90 6.97
C PHE A 38 3.87 -0.07 7.90
N TYR A 39 2.55 -0.20 7.80
CA TYR A 39 1.61 0.57 8.61
C TYR A 39 1.73 0.26 10.10
N GLU A 40 1.89 -0.99 10.50
CA GLU A 40 2.16 -1.38 11.90
C GLU A 40 3.41 -0.66 12.44
N SER A 41 4.53 -0.76 11.73
CA SER A 41 5.78 -0.11 12.15
C SER A 41 5.71 1.42 12.09
N PHE A 42 4.93 1.99 11.16
CA PHE A 42 4.74 3.43 11.07
C PHE A 42 3.92 3.94 12.26
N ALA A 43 2.85 3.25 12.62
CA ALA A 43 2.04 3.59 13.79
C ALA A 43 2.82 3.51 15.12
N GLU A 44 3.80 2.60 15.22
CA GLU A 44 4.70 2.53 16.39
C GLU A 44 5.61 3.75 16.54
N LYS A 45 5.93 4.43 15.42
CA LYS A 45 6.90 5.52 15.36
C LYS A 45 6.29 6.91 15.33
N ILE A 46 4.97 7.01 15.20
CA ILE A 46 4.28 8.29 15.09
C ILE A 46 3.65 8.72 16.42
N ASP A 47 3.92 9.97 16.81
CA ASP A 47 3.39 10.57 18.04
C ASP A 47 2.11 11.41 17.83
N ILE A 48 1.63 11.49 16.58
CA ILE A 48 0.42 12.22 16.21
C ILE A 48 -0.79 11.29 16.39
N GLU A 49 -1.38 11.27 17.59
CA GLU A 49 -2.44 10.31 17.96
C GLU A 49 -3.61 10.18 16.95
N PRO A 50 -4.20 11.26 16.41
CA PRO A 50 -5.26 11.12 15.39
C PRO A 50 -4.80 10.41 14.11
N LEU A 51 -3.55 10.63 13.70
CA LEU A 51 -2.96 10.00 12.51
C LEU A 51 -2.60 8.54 12.81
N LYS A 52 -2.03 8.27 14.00
CA LYS A 52 -1.73 6.92 14.47
C LYS A 52 -2.94 5.98 14.39
N GLY A 53 -4.11 6.46 14.83
CA GLY A 53 -5.36 5.69 14.74
C GLY A 53 -5.74 5.32 13.30
N LYS A 54 -5.56 6.25 12.35
CA LYS A 54 -5.83 6.01 10.92
C LYS A 54 -4.84 5.03 10.30
N ILE A 55 -3.56 5.14 10.66
CA ILE A 55 -2.51 4.22 10.19
C ILE A 55 -2.74 2.79 10.72
N LEU A 56 -3.12 2.63 11.99
CA LEU A 56 -3.51 1.32 12.53
C LEU A 56 -4.75 0.74 11.86
N TRP A 57 -5.70 1.61 11.49
CA TRP A 57 -6.86 1.17 10.74
C TRP A 57 -6.47 0.64 9.35
N LEU A 58 -5.59 1.32 8.61
CA LEU A 58 -5.04 0.82 7.33
C LEU A 58 -4.39 -0.56 7.50
N ALA A 59 -3.52 -0.73 8.49
CA ALA A 59 -2.91 -2.04 8.78
C ALA A 59 -3.96 -3.16 8.95
N SER A 60 -5.10 -2.83 9.59
CA SER A 60 -6.19 -3.79 9.78
C SER A 60 -6.99 -4.08 8.52
N GLU A 61 -7.07 -3.14 7.58
CA GLU A 61 -7.69 -3.36 6.27
C GLU A 61 -6.79 -4.25 5.40
N GLU A 62 -5.47 -4.02 5.37
CA GLU A 62 -4.54 -4.86 4.59
C GLU A 62 -4.53 -6.31 5.09
N GLU A 63 -4.69 -6.53 6.40
CA GLU A 63 -4.86 -7.88 6.94
C GLU A 63 -6.13 -8.58 6.40
N LYS A 64 -7.22 -7.82 6.18
CA LYS A 64 -8.46 -8.35 5.60
C LYS A 64 -8.27 -8.63 4.12
N HIS A 65 -7.60 -7.74 3.39
CA HIS A 65 -7.25 -7.94 1.98
C HIS A 65 -6.40 -9.20 1.80
N GLU A 66 -5.36 -9.39 2.61
CA GLU A 66 -4.53 -10.60 2.63
C GLU A 66 -5.40 -11.86 2.77
N LYS A 67 -6.34 -11.86 3.74
CA LYS A 67 -7.25 -12.99 3.98
C LYS A 67 -8.17 -13.25 2.79
N MET A 68 -8.71 -12.21 2.16
CA MET A 68 -9.56 -12.34 0.97
C MET A 68 -8.79 -12.95 -0.20
N LEU A 69 -7.57 -12.49 -0.45
CA LEU A 69 -6.72 -12.97 -1.53
C LEU A 69 -6.24 -14.40 -1.31
N ARG A 70 -5.87 -14.77 -0.07
CA ARG A 70 -5.52 -16.16 0.26
C ARG A 70 -6.69 -17.12 0.05
N LYS A 71 -7.90 -16.69 0.40
CA LYS A 71 -9.13 -17.46 0.14
C LYS A 71 -9.37 -17.62 -1.36
N LEU A 72 -9.20 -16.56 -2.14
CA LEU A 72 -9.30 -16.61 -3.60
C LEU A 72 -8.26 -17.56 -4.19
N TYR A 73 -6.99 -17.42 -3.79
CA TYR A 73 -5.89 -18.26 -4.26
C TYR A 73 -6.17 -19.74 -4.00
N SER A 74 -6.55 -20.09 -2.77
CA SER A 74 -6.84 -21.48 -2.38
C SER A 74 -8.01 -22.08 -3.17
N SER A 75 -9.00 -21.25 -3.54
CA SER A 75 -10.13 -21.66 -4.39
C SER A 75 -9.72 -21.89 -5.84
N MET A 76 -8.82 -21.05 -6.38
CA MET A 76 -8.36 -21.13 -7.76
C MET A 76 -7.29 -22.19 -7.99
N PHE A 77 -6.44 -22.42 -6.99
CA PHE A 77 -5.27 -23.30 -7.05
C PHE A 77 -5.30 -24.32 -5.89
N PRO A 78 -6.31 -25.21 -5.84
CA PRO A 78 -6.51 -26.10 -4.71
C PRO A 78 -5.30 -27.03 -4.51
N GLY A 79 -4.81 -27.09 -3.27
CA GLY A 79 -3.67 -27.92 -2.88
C GLY A 79 -2.29 -27.33 -3.24
N LYS A 80 -2.23 -26.12 -3.80
CA LYS A 80 -0.98 -25.39 -4.01
C LYS A 80 -0.73 -24.36 -2.89
N GLU A 81 0.51 -24.30 -2.44
CA GLU A 81 0.98 -23.20 -1.59
C GLU A 81 1.16 -21.92 -2.40
N VAL A 82 1.08 -20.77 -1.72
CA VAL A 82 1.32 -19.47 -2.35
C VAL A 82 2.81 -19.32 -2.68
N VAL A 83 3.13 -19.05 -3.94
CA VAL A 83 4.48 -18.70 -4.36
C VAL A 83 4.62 -17.18 -4.35
N PHE A 84 5.60 -16.68 -3.59
CA PHE A 84 5.90 -15.25 -3.54
C PHE A 84 7.03 -14.93 -4.53
N PRO A 85 6.73 -14.27 -5.66
CA PRO A 85 7.78 -13.88 -6.61
C PRO A 85 8.71 -12.82 -5.99
N LYS A 86 9.90 -12.70 -6.58
CA LYS A 86 10.88 -11.71 -6.13
C LYS A 86 10.47 -10.30 -6.59
N GLU A 87 9.87 -10.25 -7.77
CA GLU A 87 9.25 -9.10 -8.38
C GLU A 87 8.10 -8.56 -7.51
N HIS A 88 7.83 -7.26 -7.65
CA HIS A 88 6.77 -6.57 -6.94
C HIS A 88 6.06 -5.58 -7.86
N ILE A 89 4.85 -5.18 -7.49
CA ILE A 89 4.07 -4.16 -8.18
C ILE A 89 4.14 -2.88 -7.35
N GLY A 90 4.51 -1.77 -7.99
CA GLY A 90 4.64 -0.49 -7.32
C GLY A 90 5.80 -0.42 -6.32
N PRO A 91 5.83 0.60 -5.45
CA PRO A 91 6.90 0.76 -4.47
C PRO A 91 6.85 -0.35 -3.42
N GLU A 92 8.00 -0.96 -3.14
CA GLU A 92 8.17 -1.92 -2.04
C GLU A 92 8.11 -1.16 -0.70
N LEU A 93 6.97 -1.23 0.00
CA LEU A 93 6.84 -0.67 1.34
C LEU A 93 7.62 -1.52 2.34
N GLN A 94 8.63 -0.93 2.96
CA GLN A 94 9.46 -1.59 3.97
C GLN A 94 9.11 -1.11 5.37
N PRO A 95 9.20 -1.97 6.40
CA PRO A 95 9.00 -1.53 7.78
C PRO A 95 9.87 -0.32 8.13
N VAL A 96 9.27 0.64 8.82
CA VAL A 96 9.91 1.89 9.23
C VAL A 96 10.93 1.60 10.32
N ALA A 97 12.19 1.41 9.91
CA ALA A 97 13.28 1.05 10.82
C ALA A 97 13.90 2.24 11.55
N LYS A 98 13.79 3.45 10.99
CA LYS A 98 14.41 4.67 11.55
C LYS A 98 13.42 5.40 12.48
N GLU A 99 13.96 6.05 13.50
CA GLU A 99 13.21 7.05 14.26
C GLU A 99 12.83 8.24 13.36
N LEU A 100 11.64 8.78 13.56
CA LEU A 100 11.15 9.96 12.84
C LEU A 100 11.70 11.20 13.53
N LYS A 101 12.48 12.01 12.81
CA LYS A 101 13.20 13.17 13.38
C LYS A 101 12.45 14.49 13.22
N GLY A 102 11.35 14.48 12.47
CA GLY A 102 10.51 15.65 12.24
C GLY A 102 9.32 15.33 11.34
N SER A 103 8.46 16.33 11.17
CA SER A 103 7.30 16.32 10.27
C SER A 103 7.63 15.88 8.84
N GLN A 104 8.78 16.30 8.30
CA GLN A 104 9.19 15.91 6.95
C GLN A 104 9.32 14.39 6.77
N ASP A 105 9.82 13.65 7.78
CA ASP A 105 9.90 12.20 7.71
C ASP A 105 8.50 11.56 7.64
N VAL A 106 7.52 12.12 8.38
CA VAL A 106 6.12 11.67 8.37
C VAL A 106 5.48 11.97 7.00
N ILE A 107 5.67 13.18 6.48
CA ILE A 107 5.17 13.64 5.18
C ILE A 107 5.69 12.72 4.06
N ASP A 108 6.98 12.40 4.08
CA ASP A 108 7.59 11.51 3.09
C ASP A 108 7.00 10.10 3.15
N LEU A 109 6.80 9.54 4.35
CA LEU A 109 6.20 8.22 4.53
C LEU A 109 4.74 8.17 4.04
N ILE A 110 3.93 9.19 4.35
CA ILE A 110 2.55 9.29 3.86
C ILE A 110 2.53 9.39 2.33
N HIS A 111 3.42 10.19 1.74
CA HIS A 111 3.51 10.30 0.28
C HIS A 111 3.86 8.98 -0.40
N TRP A 112 4.75 8.18 0.19
CA TRP A 112 5.06 6.85 -0.32
C TRP A 112 3.90 5.87 -0.15
N ALA A 113 3.21 5.90 0.99
CA ALA A 113 2.00 5.12 1.23
C ALA A 113 0.94 5.45 0.16
N MET A 114 0.69 6.74 -0.12
CA MET A 114 -0.24 7.16 -1.18
C MET A 114 0.11 6.55 -2.54
N LYS A 115 1.38 6.56 -2.93
CA LYS A 115 1.81 5.95 -4.20
C LYS A 115 1.60 4.45 -4.23
N ALA A 116 1.84 3.77 -3.10
CA ALA A 116 1.59 2.35 -2.98
C ALA A 116 0.10 2.04 -3.17
N GLU A 117 -0.78 2.76 -2.45
CA GLU A 117 -2.24 2.60 -2.54
C GLU A 117 -2.76 2.90 -3.94
N GLU A 118 -2.29 3.96 -4.58
CA GLU A 118 -2.68 4.32 -5.95
C GLU A 118 -2.32 3.20 -6.94
N ILE A 119 -1.11 2.65 -6.83
CA ILE A 119 -0.65 1.57 -7.71
C ILE A 119 -1.39 0.25 -7.40
N ALA A 120 -1.67 -0.05 -6.12
CA ALA A 120 -2.46 -1.20 -5.73
C ALA A 120 -3.90 -1.12 -6.30
N ALA A 121 -4.52 0.06 -6.22
CA ALA A 121 -5.85 0.30 -6.81
C ALA A 121 -5.87 0.01 -8.32
N GLN A 122 -4.88 0.53 -9.05
CA GLN A 122 -4.72 0.31 -10.50
C GLN A 122 -4.39 -1.14 -10.84
N PHE A 123 -3.60 -1.81 -9.99
CA PHE A 123 -3.26 -3.22 -10.14
C PHE A 123 -4.51 -4.10 -10.05
N TYR A 124 -5.34 -3.90 -9.02
CA TYR A 124 -6.59 -4.64 -8.88
C TYR A 124 -7.59 -4.33 -9.99
N GLU A 125 -7.65 -3.09 -10.46
CA GLU A 125 -8.46 -2.72 -11.63
C GLU A 125 -8.03 -3.51 -12.86
N LYS A 126 -6.73 -3.59 -13.16
CA LYS A 126 -6.22 -4.36 -14.30
C LYS A 126 -6.39 -5.88 -14.12
N LEU A 127 -6.33 -6.40 -12.89
CA LEU A 127 -6.60 -7.81 -12.60
C LEU A 127 -8.04 -8.22 -12.99
N MET A 128 -9.00 -7.30 -12.96
CA MET A 128 -10.38 -7.57 -13.43
C MET A 128 -10.43 -8.03 -14.89
N ASP A 129 -9.52 -7.57 -15.73
CA ASP A 129 -9.41 -7.97 -17.14
C ASP A 129 -8.84 -9.39 -17.30
N ILE A 130 -8.11 -9.88 -16.30
CA ILE A 130 -7.35 -11.13 -16.34
C ILE A 130 -8.15 -12.27 -15.69
N VAL A 131 -8.89 -11.99 -14.62
CA VAL A 131 -9.67 -13.01 -13.93
C VAL A 131 -10.95 -13.38 -14.67
N GLU A 132 -11.21 -14.69 -14.76
CA GLU A 132 -12.46 -15.22 -15.29
C GLU A 132 -13.49 -15.47 -14.18
N GLY A 133 -14.73 -15.03 -14.42
CA GLY A 133 -15.88 -15.21 -13.54
C GLY A 133 -16.29 -13.94 -12.80
N GLU A 134 -17.60 -13.67 -12.79
CA GLU A 134 -18.19 -12.45 -12.25
C GLU A 134 -17.90 -12.23 -10.75
N GLU A 135 -17.85 -13.31 -9.95
CA GLU A 135 -17.52 -13.21 -8.53
C GLU A 135 -16.09 -12.68 -8.30
N LYS A 136 -15.12 -13.20 -9.06
CA LYS A 136 -13.71 -12.79 -8.94
C LYS A 136 -13.52 -11.36 -9.42
N LYS A 137 -14.17 -10.98 -10.52
CA LYS A 137 -14.17 -9.60 -11.03
C LYS A 137 -14.74 -8.63 -10.00
N ARG A 138 -15.83 -8.99 -9.32
CA ARG A 138 -16.37 -8.18 -8.22
C ARG A 138 -15.41 -8.06 -7.05
N LEU A 139 -14.70 -9.12 -6.67
CA LEU A 139 -13.70 -9.05 -5.63
C LEU A 139 -12.54 -8.11 -6.01
N MET A 140 -11.98 -8.25 -7.22
CA MET A 140 -10.92 -7.35 -7.70
C MET A 140 -11.41 -5.89 -7.75
N LYS A 141 -12.65 -5.66 -8.20
CA LYS A 141 -13.25 -4.32 -8.19
C LYS A 141 -13.36 -3.75 -6.77
N SER A 142 -13.82 -4.57 -5.83
CA SER A 142 -13.94 -4.16 -4.43
C SER A 142 -12.61 -3.76 -3.82
N LEU A 143 -11.55 -4.57 -4.02
CA LEU A 143 -10.20 -4.25 -3.56
C LEU A 143 -9.70 -2.95 -4.21
N SER A 144 -9.84 -2.81 -5.53
CA SER A 144 -9.47 -1.58 -6.25
C SER A 144 -10.15 -0.33 -5.67
N ASP A 145 -11.44 -0.40 -5.37
CA ASP A 145 -12.19 0.71 -4.81
C ASP A 145 -11.79 1.00 -3.34
N MET A 146 -11.43 -0.03 -2.57
CA MET A 146 -10.91 0.09 -1.20
C MET A 146 -9.54 0.80 -1.17
N GLU A 147 -8.57 0.35 -1.98
CA GLU A 147 -7.24 0.99 -2.05
C GLU A 147 -7.33 2.43 -2.54
N ARG A 148 -8.25 2.71 -3.47
CA ARG A 148 -8.50 4.09 -3.90
C ARG A 148 -9.06 4.94 -2.75
N GLY A 149 -9.86 4.35 -1.87
CA GLY A 149 -10.30 4.98 -0.62
C GLY A 149 -9.14 5.27 0.34
N HIS A 150 -8.23 4.30 0.51
CA HIS A 150 -7.00 4.47 1.30
C HIS A 150 -6.13 5.61 0.77
N TYR A 151 -5.90 5.65 -0.54
CA TYR A 151 -5.20 6.74 -1.22
C TYR A 151 -5.78 8.11 -0.90
N TYR A 152 -7.11 8.30 -1.02
CA TYR A 152 -7.73 9.59 -0.75
C TYR A 152 -7.67 9.98 0.73
N MET A 153 -7.76 9.00 1.64
CA MET A 153 -7.59 9.25 3.06
C MET A 153 -6.17 9.71 3.38
N LEU A 154 -5.15 8.99 2.89
CA LEU A 154 -3.75 9.36 3.04
C LEU A 154 -3.44 10.73 2.42
N ARG A 155 -4.03 11.02 1.25
CA ARG A 155 -3.90 12.32 0.59
C ARG A 155 -4.42 13.47 1.46
N ALA A 156 -5.56 13.27 2.14
CA ALA A 156 -6.09 14.28 3.04
C ALA A 156 -5.15 14.53 4.24
N GLU A 157 -4.54 13.48 4.81
CA GLU A 157 -3.52 13.63 5.86
C GLU A 157 -2.26 14.32 5.34
N TYR A 158 -1.83 13.98 4.13
CA TYR A 158 -0.68 14.60 3.48
C TYR A 158 -0.86 16.11 3.30
N GLU A 159 -2.01 16.54 2.76
CA GLU A 159 -2.35 17.94 2.56
C GLU A 159 -2.38 18.69 3.91
N LEU A 160 -2.97 18.09 4.96
CA LEU A 160 -2.99 18.67 6.30
C LEU A 160 -1.58 18.83 6.92
N LEU A 161 -0.72 17.83 6.75
CA LEU A 161 0.65 17.87 7.25
C LEU A 161 1.50 18.94 6.53
N LEU A 162 1.32 19.09 5.21
CA LEU A 162 1.99 20.14 4.44
C LEU A 162 1.57 21.54 4.89
N ASP A 163 0.28 21.75 5.10
CA ASP A 163 -0.23 23.03 5.60
C ASP A 163 0.37 23.33 6.98
N TRP A 164 0.37 22.36 7.89
CA TRP A 164 0.92 22.54 9.23
C TRP A 164 2.42 22.86 9.23
N GLU A 165 3.19 22.16 8.40
CA GLU A 165 4.62 22.42 8.21
C GLU A 165 4.87 23.85 7.70
N MET A 166 4.13 24.29 6.69
CA MET A 166 4.21 25.64 6.15
C MET A 166 3.87 26.70 7.21
N TYR A 167 2.79 26.50 7.98
CA TYR A 167 2.41 27.40 9.07
C TYR A 167 3.49 27.46 10.17
N SER A 168 4.06 26.33 10.56
CA SER A 168 5.14 26.27 11.56
C SER A 168 6.36 27.07 11.08
N GLN A 169 6.79 26.87 9.84
CA GLN A 169 7.92 27.61 9.27
C GLN A 169 7.67 29.13 9.25
N MET A 170 6.48 29.57 8.85
CA MET A 170 6.12 31.00 8.87
C MET A 170 6.14 31.60 10.28
N MET A 171 5.70 30.87 11.30
CA MET A 171 5.69 31.33 12.70
C MET A 171 7.10 31.38 13.31
N HIS A 172 8.02 30.53 12.85
CA HIS A 172 9.43 30.56 13.25
C HIS A 172 10.27 31.61 12.51
N ILE A 173 9.72 32.24 11.46
CA ILE A 173 10.32 33.33 10.68
C ILE A 173 9.75 34.71 11.10
N GLY A 174 9.02 34.79 12.23
CA GLY A 174 8.61 36.07 12.84
C GLY A 174 9.81 36.94 13.28
N PRO A 175 9.68 38.28 13.26
CA PRO A 175 10.79 39.25 13.17
C PRO A 175 11.81 39.23 14.31
#